data_AF-A0ABD1RRE9-F1
#
_entry.id   AF-A0ABD1RRE9-F1
#
_cell.length_a   1.000
_cell.length_b   1.000
_cell.length_c   1.000
_cell.angle_alpha   90.00
_cell.angle_beta   90.00
_cell.angle_gamma   90.00
#
_symmetry.space_group_name_H-M   'P 1'
#
loop_
_entity.id
_entity.type
_entity.pdbx_description
1 polymer ?
#
loop_
_entity_poly.entity_id
_entity_poly.type
_entity_poly.pdbx_seq_one_letter_code
_entity_poly.pdbx_strand_id
1 'polypeptide(L)'
;MSNASIELKTDEDVVRFNIGNQIAKGGSQKKGKKISKRVKISRKAKLNELRFFRLKAKKKMNSPNPEVRIRYKLEKAKRKEEWLIETLRKYDVPKAPKETYDPEILTEEERFYLKRTGEKKKNYVPVGRRGVFGGVVLNMHLHWKKHETVKVICKPCKPGQVHQYAEELARLSKGIVIDIKPNNTIIFYRGKNYVRPDVMSPPDTLSKAKALEKYKYEQSLEHTSQFIEKLENELEEYHKHLARYKKEKENAQKEVDFNI
;
A
#
# COMPACT_ATOMS: atom_id res chain seq x y z
N MET A 1 45.99 32.79 -19.99
CA MET A 1 44.58 33.21 -20.16
C MET A 1 44.05 32.54 -21.42
N SER A 2 43.17 31.56 -21.30
CA SER A 2 42.59 30.84 -22.45
C SER A 2 41.24 31.46 -22.79
N ASN A 3 41.13 32.06 -23.98
CA ASN A 3 39.91 32.69 -24.46
C ASN A 3 38.85 31.62 -24.76
N ALA A 4 37.82 31.53 -23.93
CA ALA A 4 36.63 30.74 -24.23
C ALA A 4 35.70 31.58 -25.12
N SER A 5 35.45 31.13 -26.35
CA SER A 5 34.51 31.75 -27.28
C SER A 5 33.08 31.47 -26.84
N ILE A 6 32.34 32.52 -26.49
CA ILE A 6 30.91 32.47 -26.12
C ILE A 6 30.11 32.83 -27.37
N GLU A 7 29.30 31.90 -27.88
CA GLU A 7 28.37 32.18 -28.97
C GLU A 7 26.96 32.41 -28.42
N LEU A 8 26.35 33.53 -28.85
CA LEU A 8 24.95 33.87 -28.61
C LEU A 8 24.14 33.56 -29.87
N LYS A 9 23.13 32.70 -29.76
CA LYS A 9 22.10 32.55 -30.79
C LYS A 9 20.77 33.06 -30.25
N THR A 10 20.15 33.98 -30.98
CA THR A 10 18.92 34.68 -30.61
C THR A 10 17.75 34.23 -31.47
N ASP A 11 17.52 32.92 -31.55
CA ASP A 11 16.31 32.39 -32.16
C ASP A 11 15.53 31.62 -31.09
N GLU A 12 14.35 32.17 -30.78
CA GLU A 12 13.37 31.79 -29.74
C GLU A 12 13.66 32.31 -28.31
N ASP A 13 12.59 32.78 -27.65
CA ASP A 13 12.46 33.69 -26.48
C ASP A 13 13.17 33.32 -25.15
N VAL A 14 14.25 32.52 -25.18
CA VAL A 14 15.08 32.24 -23.99
C VAL A 14 16.56 32.16 -24.36
N VAL A 15 17.36 33.08 -23.81
CA VAL A 15 18.83 33.07 -23.93
C VAL A 15 19.43 31.94 -23.10
N ARG A 16 20.23 31.06 -23.71
CA ARG A 16 21.05 30.05 -23.01
C ARG A 16 22.49 30.10 -23.49
N PHE A 17 23.43 30.17 -22.54
CA PHE A 17 24.86 30.07 -22.80
C PHE A 17 25.30 28.61 -22.77
N ASN A 18 26.07 28.19 -23.77
CA ASN A 18 26.68 26.87 -23.80
C ASN A 18 28.20 27.02 -23.88
N ILE A 19 28.93 26.38 -22.97
CA ILE A 19 30.40 26.36 -22.96
C ILE A 19 30.83 25.08 -23.67
N GLY A 20 31.34 25.22 -24.89
CA GLY A 20 31.74 24.09 -25.72
C GLY A 20 33.15 23.61 -25.39
N ASN A 21 33.28 22.38 -24.87
CA ASN A 21 34.53 21.62 -24.97
C ASN A 21 34.48 20.78 -26.25
N GLN A 22 35.38 21.06 -27.20
CA GLN A 22 35.59 20.22 -28.37
C GLN A 22 36.43 19.00 -28.01
N ILE A 23 35.84 17.80 -28.09
CA ILE A 23 36.62 16.57 -28.33
C ILE A 23 35.88 15.70 -29.36
N ALA A 24 36.66 15.24 -30.33
CA ALA A 24 36.28 14.68 -31.61
C ALA A 24 35.98 13.16 -31.62
N LYS A 25 35.36 12.75 -32.75
CA LYS A 25 35.35 11.42 -33.41
C LYS A 25 34.43 10.30 -32.86
N GLY A 26 33.67 9.72 -33.80
CA GLY A 26 33.22 8.31 -33.75
C GLY A 26 31.71 8.08 -33.71
N GLY A 27 30.99 8.33 -34.81
CA GLY A 27 29.56 8.02 -34.93
C GLY A 27 29.30 6.52 -35.08
N SER A 28 29.09 5.82 -33.96
CA SER A 28 28.41 4.51 -33.94
C SER A 28 26.89 4.73 -33.98
N GLN A 29 26.19 4.05 -34.89
CA GLN A 29 24.74 4.08 -34.98
C GLN A 29 24.10 3.44 -33.73
N LYS A 30 23.79 4.25 -32.72
CA LYS A 30 22.86 3.84 -31.65
C LYS A 30 21.43 4.13 -32.10
N LYS A 31 20.65 3.07 -32.34
CA LYS A 31 19.19 3.11 -32.51
C LYS A 31 18.55 3.80 -31.29
N GLY A 32 18.32 5.11 -31.39
CA GLY A 32 17.52 5.84 -30.42
C GLY A 32 16.08 5.34 -30.45
N LYS A 33 15.59 4.84 -29.31
CA LYS A 33 14.15 4.65 -29.08
C LYS A 33 13.45 5.98 -29.37
N LYS A 34 12.68 6.05 -30.46
CA LYS A 34 11.78 7.18 -30.76
C LYS A 34 10.78 7.28 -29.60
N ILE A 35 10.98 8.25 -28.71
CA ILE A 35 9.95 8.67 -27.76
C ILE A 35 8.81 9.22 -28.62
N SER A 36 7.67 8.52 -28.65
CA SER A 36 6.50 8.99 -29.37
C SER A 36 6.08 10.35 -28.80
N LYS A 37 6.07 11.38 -29.63
CA LYS A 37 5.53 12.68 -29.26
C LYS A 37 4.06 12.46 -28.90
N ARG A 38 3.69 12.56 -27.61
CA ARG A 38 2.29 12.54 -27.18
C ARG A 38 1.56 13.69 -27.86
N VAL A 39 0.73 13.39 -28.85
CA VAL A 39 -0.12 14.38 -29.52
C VAL A 39 -1.04 14.98 -28.45
N LYS A 40 -0.91 16.27 -28.19
CA LYS A 40 -1.74 16.98 -27.22
C LYS A 40 -3.14 17.15 -27.83
N ILE A 41 -4.07 16.29 -27.42
CA ILE A 41 -5.49 16.36 -27.78
C ILE A 41 -6.06 17.72 -27.37
N SER A 42 -6.87 18.34 -28.23
CA SER A 42 -7.50 19.63 -27.92
C SER A 42 -8.42 19.52 -26.70
N ARG A 43 -8.54 20.61 -25.91
CA ARG A 43 -9.43 20.63 -24.72
C ARG A 43 -10.86 20.19 -25.07
N LYS A 44 -11.36 20.61 -26.24
CA LYS A 44 -12.70 20.27 -26.74
C LYS A 44 -12.85 18.77 -27.09
N ALA A 45 -11.84 18.17 -27.72
CA ALA A 45 -11.84 16.74 -28.03
C ALA A 45 -11.83 15.90 -26.75
N LYS A 46 -10.99 16.25 -25.76
CA LYS A 46 -10.96 15.56 -24.46
C LYS A 46 -12.31 15.63 -23.71
N LEU A 47 -12.98 16.79 -23.76
CA LEU A 47 -14.32 16.93 -23.17
C LEU A 47 -15.37 16.06 -23.86
N ASN A 48 -15.34 16.00 -25.20
CA ASN A 48 -16.24 15.13 -25.96
C ASN A 48 -16.01 13.65 -25.67
N GLU A 49 -14.76 13.21 -25.54
CA GLU A 49 -14.41 11.85 -25.12
C GLU A 49 -14.96 11.53 -23.73
N LEU A 50 -14.74 12.40 -22.73
CA LEU A 50 -15.28 12.23 -21.38
C LEU A 50 -16.81 12.16 -21.38
N ARG A 51 -17.47 13.02 -22.20
CA ARG A 51 -18.94 13.01 -22.36
C ARG A 51 -19.42 11.68 -22.94
N PHE A 52 -18.71 11.13 -23.92
CA PHE A 52 -19.02 9.84 -24.53
C PHE A 52 -18.87 8.67 -23.55
N PHE A 53 -17.78 8.62 -22.78
CA PHE A 53 -17.61 7.62 -21.72
C PHE A 53 -18.71 7.72 -20.66
N ARG A 54 -19.10 8.95 -20.28
CA ARG A 54 -20.22 9.17 -19.35
C ARG A 54 -21.54 8.65 -19.92
N LEU A 55 -21.81 8.86 -21.21
CA LEU A 55 -23.03 8.36 -21.87
C LEU A 55 -23.05 6.83 -21.90
N LYS A 56 -21.94 6.19 -22.27
CA LYS A 56 -21.79 4.72 -22.24
C LYS A 56 -22.00 4.16 -20.82
N ALA A 57 -21.42 4.80 -19.82
CA ALA A 57 -21.61 4.43 -18.41
C ALA A 57 -23.08 4.51 -17.99
N LYS A 58 -23.77 5.62 -18.34
CA LYS A 58 -25.21 5.77 -18.07
C LYS A 58 -26.04 4.68 -18.75
N LYS A 59 -25.74 4.35 -20.01
CA LYS A 59 -26.44 3.28 -20.75
C LYS A 59 -26.28 1.90 -20.08
N LYS A 60 -25.07 1.58 -19.59
CA LYS A 60 -24.81 0.32 -18.85
C LYS A 60 -25.47 0.30 -17.47
N MET A 61 -25.58 1.44 -16.79
CA MET A 61 -26.24 1.52 -15.47
C MET A 61 -27.77 1.48 -15.56
N ASN A 62 -28.34 2.04 -16.63
CA ASN A 62 -29.78 2.10 -16.88
C ASN A 62 -30.27 0.96 -17.78
N SER A 63 -29.46 -0.09 -18.01
CA SER A 63 -29.89 -1.21 -18.83
C SER A 63 -31.01 -1.99 -18.14
N PRO A 64 -32.07 -2.41 -18.86
CA PRO A 64 -33.14 -3.21 -18.27
C PRO A 64 -32.67 -4.53 -17.67
N ASN A 65 -31.61 -5.13 -18.25
CA ASN A 65 -31.02 -6.36 -17.74
C ASN A 65 -30.17 -6.08 -16.47
N PRO A 66 -30.52 -6.66 -15.30
CA PRO A 66 -29.77 -6.50 -14.05
C PRO A 66 -28.37 -7.12 -14.11
N GLU A 67 -28.17 -8.20 -14.85
CA GLU A 67 -26.86 -8.85 -14.99
C GLU A 67 -25.82 -7.91 -15.60
N VAL A 68 -26.22 -7.17 -16.64
CA VAL A 68 -25.36 -6.19 -17.31
C VAL A 68 -24.97 -5.05 -16.34
N ARG A 69 -25.90 -4.64 -15.46
CA ARG A 69 -25.65 -3.62 -14.43
C ARG A 69 -24.65 -4.13 -13.39
N ILE A 70 -24.84 -5.35 -12.88
CA ILE A 70 -23.98 -5.95 -11.84
C ILE A 70 -22.58 -6.18 -12.40
N ARG A 71 -22.45 -6.80 -13.58
CA ARG A 71 -21.17 -7.03 -14.26
C ARG A 71 -20.40 -5.72 -14.50
N TYR A 72 -21.10 -4.66 -14.91
CA TYR A 72 -20.47 -3.36 -15.10
C TYR A 72 -19.95 -2.74 -13.79
N LYS A 73 -20.70 -2.84 -12.69
CA LYS A 73 -20.23 -2.39 -11.36
C LYS A 73 -19.00 -3.20 -10.90
N LEU A 74 -19.04 -4.52 -11.12
CA LEU A 74 -17.98 -5.45 -10.75
C LEU A 74 -16.69 -5.15 -11.52
N GLU A 75 -16.77 -4.97 -12.84
CA GLU A 75 -15.61 -4.60 -13.68
C GLU A 75 -14.96 -3.29 -13.19
N LYS A 76 -15.78 -2.30 -12.82
CA LYS A 76 -15.30 -1.02 -12.30
C LYS A 76 -14.64 -1.16 -10.93
N ALA A 77 -15.19 -2.02 -10.07
CA ALA A 77 -14.65 -2.29 -8.74
C ALA A 77 -13.31 -3.03 -8.82
N LYS A 78 -13.22 -4.09 -9.65
CA LYS A 78 -11.97 -4.84 -9.89
C LYS A 78 -10.85 -3.95 -10.45
N ARG A 79 -11.14 -3.09 -11.41
CA ARG A 79 -10.17 -2.10 -11.91
C ARG A 79 -9.67 -1.15 -10.81
N LYS A 80 -10.56 -0.74 -9.90
CA LYS A 80 -10.18 0.12 -8.78
C LYS A 80 -9.31 -0.65 -7.77
N GLU A 81 -9.65 -1.89 -7.49
CA GLU A 81 -8.89 -2.79 -6.62
C GLU A 81 -7.46 -3.00 -7.15
N GLU A 82 -7.30 -3.33 -8.43
CA GLU A 82 -6.00 -3.46 -9.09
C GLU A 82 -5.15 -2.18 -8.97
N TRP A 83 -5.77 -1.02 -9.24
CA TRP A 83 -5.09 0.27 -9.10
C TRP A 83 -4.66 0.56 -7.65
N LEU A 84 -5.49 0.21 -6.67
CA LEU A 84 -5.16 0.35 -5.24
C LEU A 84 -4.00 -0.58 -4.86
N ILE A 85 -4.00 -1.82 -5.33
CA ILE A 85 -2.91 -2.78 -5.11
C ILE A 85 -1.61 -2.27 -5.73
N GLU A 86 -1.64 -1.80 -6.98
CA GLU A 86 -0.45 -1.23 -7.64
C GLU A 86 0.07 -0.01 -6.89
N THR A 87 -0.83 0.83 -6.38
CA THR A 87 -0.46 1.99 -5.58
C THR A 87 0.18 1.57 -4.26
N LEU A 88 -0.39 0.58 -3.56
CA LEU A 88 0.15 0.06 -2.31
C LEU A 88 1.52 -0.61 -2.47
N ARG A 89 1.77 -1.31 -3.58
CA ARG A 89 3.09 -1.87 -3.89
C ARG A 89 4.21 -0.83 -3.91
N LYS A 90 3.91 0.43 -4.25
CA LYS A 90 4.89 1.54 -4.24
C LYS A 90 5.29 1.98 -2.83
N TYR A 91 4.46 1.68 -1.83
CA TYR A 91 4.74 1.95 -0.43
C TYR A 91 5.42 0.78 0.29
N ASP A 92 5.58 -0.36 -0.38
CA ASP A 92 6.32 -1.48 0.18
C ASP A 92 7.82 -1.17 0.10
N VAL A 93 8.45 -0.98 1.26
CA VAL A 93 9.87 -0.68 1.33
C VAL A 93 10.61 -2.01 1.29
N PRO A 94 11.58 -2.20 0.37
CA PRO A 94 12.37 -3.42 0.34
C PRO A 94 12.93 -3.72 1.73
N LYS A 95 12.59 -4.90 2.25
CA LYS A 95 13.11 -5.34 3.55
C LYS A 95 14.59 -5.64 3.37
N ALA A 96 15.44 -4.86 4.02
CA ALA A 96 16.85 -5.21 4.13
C ALA A 96 16.99 -6.65 4.66
N PRO A 97 18.01 -7.41 4.22
CA PRO A 97 18.27 -8.75 4.74
C PRO A 97 18.23 -8.74 6.26
N LYS A 98 17.67 -9.79 6.88
CA LYS A 98 17.73 -9.96 8.33
C LYS A 98 19.21 -10.05 8.69
N GLU A 99 19.77 -8.96 9.23
CA GLU A 99 21.10 -9.01 9.82
C GLU A 99 21.07 -10.10 10.89
N THR A 100 22.05 -11.00 10.87
CA THR A 100 22.30 -11.97 11.93
C THR A 100 22.76 -11.20 13.16
N TYR A 101 21.82 -10.54 13.82
CA TYR A 101 21.98 -10.10 15.18
C TYR A 101 22.05 -11.37 16.02
N ASP A 102 23.11 -11.50 16.82
CA ASP A 102 23.26 -12.60 17.76
C ASP A 102 22.04 -12.59 18.68
N PRO A 103 21.12 -13.57 18.60
CA PRO A 103 19.99 -13.61 19.50
C PRO A 103 20.58 -13.83 20.88
N GLU A 104 20.71 -12.76 21.67
CA GLU A 104 20.99 -12.86 23.09
C GLU A 104 20.01 -13.91 23.64
N ILE A 105 20.52 -15.08 24.02
CA ILE A 105 19.70 -16.18 24.52
C ILE A 105 19.26 -15.74 25.91
N LEU A 106 18.09 -15.09 25.98
CA LEU A 106 17.47 -14.76 27.26
C LEU A 106 17.05 -16.08 27.92
N THR A 107 17.45 -16.26 29.17
CA THR A 107 16.93 -17.37 29.96
C THR A 107 15.45 -17.16 30.27
N GLU A 108 14.75 -18.24 30.61
CA GLU A 108 13.32 -18.15 30.89
C GLU A 108 13.03 -17.30 32.12
N GLU A 109 13.92 -17.32 33.11
CA GLU A 109 13.86 -16.50 34.33
C GLU A 109 14.02 -15.01 34.00
N GLU A 110 14.98 -14.66 33.15
CA GLU A 110 15.19 -13.28 32.69
C GLU A 110 13.96 -12.78 31.93
N ARG A 111 13.40 -13.62 31.06
CA ARG A 111 12.19 -13.28 30.29
C ARG A 111 11.00 -13.05 31.22
N PHE A 112 10.83 -13.88 32.24
CA PHE A 112 9.76 -13.72 33.24
C PHE A 112 9.95 -12.44 34.06
N TYR A 113 11.18 -12.16 34.51
CA TYR A 113 11.51 -10.91 35.21
C TYR A 113 11.21 -9.67 34.37
N LEU A 114 11.64 -9.66 33.10
CA LEU A 114 11.40 -8.55 32.17
C LEU A 114 9.93 -8.39 31.84
N LYS A 115 9.16 -9.48 31.75
CA LYS A 115 7.71 -9.44 31.58
C LYS A 115 7.05 -8.72 32.76
N ARG A 116 7.38 -9.10 34.00
CA ARG A 116 6.82 -8.49 35.22
C ARG A 116 7.24 -7.03 35.38
N THR A 117 8.51 -6.73 35.12
CA THR A 117 9.07 -5.38 35.19
C THR A 117 8.51 -4.49 34.10
N GLY A 118 8.43 -4.99 32.86
CA GLY A 118 7.82 -4.31 31.73
C GLY A 118 6.36 -3.99 31.98
N GLU A 119 5.59 -4.89 32.59
CA GLU A 119 4.19 -4.65 32.94
C GLU A 119 4.00 -3.57 34.02
N LYS A 120 4.87 -3.51 35.03
CA LYS A 120 4.78 -2.48 36.08
C LYS A 120 5.13 -1.08 35.58
N LYS A 121 6.05 -0.94 34.63
CA LYS A 121 6.49 0.37 34.16
C LYS A 121 5.41 1.10 33.35
N LYS A 122 5.39 2.43 33.45
CA LYS A 122 4.39 3.28 32.77
C LYS A 122 4.85 3.83 31.42
N ASN A 123 6.04 3.47 30.95
CA ASN A 123 6.56 3.96 29.68
C ASN A 123 5.95 3.18 28.50
N TYR A 124 5.25 3.89 27.62
CA TYR A 124 4.59 3.31 26.47
C TYR A 124 4.72 4.16 25.21
N VAL A 125 4.71 3.48 24.06
CA VAL A 125 4.71 4.07 22.73
C VAL A 125 3.37 3.72 22.07
N PRO A 126 2.52 4.72 21.75
CA PRO A 126 1.27 4.46 21.06
C PRO A 126 1.49 4.24 19.56
N VAL A 127 0.96 3.14 19.04
CA VAL A 127 0.87 2.85 17.60
C VAL A 127 -0.60 2.97 17.19
N GLY A 128 -0.89 3.98 16.38
CA GLY A 128 -2.23 4.27 15.89
C GLY A 128 -2.53 3.67 14.52
N ARG A 129 -3.54 4.23 13.85
CA ARG A 129 -3.96 3.86 12.47
C ARG A 129 -2.84 3.85 11.43
N ARG A 130 -1.77 4.62 11.65
CA ARG A 130 -0.63 4.71 10.72
C ARG A 130 0.28 3.48 10.77
N GLY A 131 0.09 2.59 11.74
CA GLY A 131 0.96 1.44 11.96
C GLY A 131 2.38 1.84 12.34
N VAL A 132 3.33 0.98 11.99
CA VAL A 132 4.76 1.17 12.26
C VAL A 132 5.36 2.13 11.23
N PHE A 133 6.01 3.18 11.72
CA PHE A 133 6.74 4.15 10.91
C PHE A 133 7.94 4.67 11.72
N GLY A 134 8.88 5.37 11.08
CA GLY A 134 10.15 5.76 11.70
C GLY A 134 10.03 6.50 13.04
N GLY A 135 8.97 7.30 13.22
CA GLY A 135 8.71 8.01 14.48
C GLY A 135 8.37 7.10 15.66
N VAL A 136 7.80 5.90 15.42
CA VAL A 136 7.53 4.90 16.47
C VAL A 136 8.86 4.33 16.98
N VAL A 137 9.74 3.95 16.05
CA VAL A 137 11.07 3.39 16.35
C VAL A 137 11.94 4.42 17.07
N LEU A 138 11.96 5.67 16.57
CA LEU A 138 12.59 6.80 17.25
C LEU A 138 12.11 6.92 18.71
N ASN A 139 10.79 6.84 18.95
CA ASN A 139 10.25 6.96 20.28
C ASN A 139 10.65 5.78 21.19
N MET A 140 10.76 4.57 20.64
CA MET A 140 11.30 3.41 21.38
C MET A 140 12.74 3.66 21.82
N HIS A 141 13.62 4.11 20.92
CA HIS A 141 15.02 4.42 21.24
C HIS A 141 15.16 5.55 22.29
N LEU A 142 14.25 6.52 22.29
CA LEU A 142 14.20 7.57 23.31
C LEU A 142 13.88 7.00 24.69
N HIS A 143 12.90 6.09 24.79
CA HIS A 143 12.61 5.41 26.06
C HIS A 143 13.76 4.51 26.52
N TRP A 144 14.43 3.85 25.59
CA TRP A 144 15.57 2.97 25.89
C TRP A 144 16.82 3.66 26.42
N LYS A 145 16.87 5.01 26.31
CA LYS A 145 17.91 5.81 26.97
C LYS A 145 17.88 5.65 28.50
N LYS A 146 16.68 5.55 29.09
CA LYS A 146 16.48 5.54 30.54
C LYS A 146 15.88 4.23 31.07
N HIS A 147 15.25 3.45 30.20
CA HIS A 147 14.51 2.26 30.61
C HIS A 147 14.89 1.07 29.73
N GLU A 148 15.10 -0.08 30.34
CA GLU A 148 15.47 -1.30 29.60
C GLU A 148 14.32 -1.89 28.77
N THR A 149 13.08 -1.70 29.23
CA THR A 149 11.88 -2.23 28.60
C THR A 149 10.96 -1.09 28.17
N VAL A 150 10.17 -1.29 27.13
CA VAL A 150 9.15 -0.34 26.65
C VAL A 150 7.87 -1.08 26.25
N LYS A 151 6.70 -0.50 26.56
CA LYS A 151 5.43 -1.02 26.09
C LYS A 151 5.06 -0.38 24.76
N VAL A 152 4.58 -1.14 23.80
CA VAL A 152 4.02 -0.62 22.56
C VAL A 152 2.55 -0.96 22.54
N ILE A 153 1.68 0.06 22.52
CA ILE A 153 0.22 -0.12 22.56
C ILE A 153 -0.33 0.13 21.16
N CYS A 154 -0.83 -0.92 20.52
CA CYS A 154 -1.34 -0.88 19.14
C CYS A 154 -2.88 -0.74 19.14
N LYS A 155 -3.39 0.49 18.99
CA LYS A 155 -4.84 0.77 18.93
C LYS A 155 -5.17 1.85 17.88
N PRO A 156 -6.10 1.63 16.93
CA PRO A 156 -6.81 0.38 16.62
C PRO A 156 -5.91 -0.61 15.87
N CYS A 157 -6.09 -1.91 16.10
CA CYS A 157 -5.34 -2.97 15.43
C CYS A 157 -6.29 -4.11 15.06
N LYS A 158 -6.15 -4.67 13.86
CA LYS A 158 -6.88 -5.89 13.47
C LYS A 158 -6.32 -7.10 14.24
N PRO A 159 -7.13 -8.16 14.47
CA PRO A 159 -6.60 -9.40 15.01
C PRO A 159 -5.48 -9.93 14.11
N GLY A 160 -4.39 -10.42 14.70
CA GLY A 160 -3.21 -10.89 13.97
C GLY A 160 -2.21 -9.81 13.53
N GLN A 161 -2.66 -8.58 13.28
CA GLN A 161 -1.79 -7.48 12.83
C GLN A 161 -0.75 -7.07 13.91
N VAL A 162 -1.04 -7.30 15.20
CA VAL A 162 -0.10 -7.05 16.30
C VAL A 162 1.20 -7.87 16.13
N HIS A 163 1.11 -9.11 15.64
CA HIS A 163 2.28 -9.95 15.42
C HIS A 163 3.15 -9.42 14.27
N GLN A 164 2.53 -8.92 13.20
CA GLN A 164 3.25 -8.30 12.09
C GLN A 164 3.98 -7.04 12.56
N TYR A 165 3.30 -6.19 13.36
CA TYR A 165 3.95 -5.02 13.97
C TYR A 165 5.07 -5.41 14.93
N ALA A 166 4.91 -6.49 15.70
CA ALA A 166 5.96 -6.98 16.58
C ALA A 166 7.22 -7.39 15.79
N GLU A 167 7.06 -8.14 14.70
CA GLU A 167 8.18 -8.53 13.82
C GLU A 167 8.83 -7.32 13.15
N GLU A 168 8.03 -6.40 12.60
CA GLU A 168 8.55 -5.19 11.95
C GLU A 168 9.31 -4.29 12.92
N LEU A 169 8.76 -4.08 14.13
CA LEU A 169 9.42 -3.28 15.16
C LEU A 169 10.68 -3.97 15.67
N ALA A 170 10.67 -5.29 15.88
CA ALA A 170 11.87 -6.04 16.25
C ALA A 170 12.98 -5.86 15.20
N ARG A 171 12.63 -5.98 13.91
CA ARG A 171 13.56 -5.78 12.79
C ARG A 171 14.13 -4.36 12.77
N LEU A 172 13.27 -3.34 12.89
CA LEU A 172 13.65 -1.94 12.72
C LEU A 172 14.39 -1.37 13.93
N SER A 173 13.98 -1.75 15.15
CA SER A 173 14.52 -1.23 16.40
C SER A 173 15.64 -2.09 16.97
N LYS A 174 15.85 -3.31 16.45
CA LYS A 174 16.73 -4.35 16.99
C LYS A 174 16.38 -4.77 18.43
N GLY A 175 15.15 -4.45 18.87
CA GLY A 175 14.64 -4.85 20.17
C GLY A 175 14.12 -6.29 20.18
N ILE A 176 14.17 -6.91 21.35
CA ILE A 176 13.70 -8.28 21.60
C ILE A 176 12.25 -8.22 22.08
N VAL A 177 11.38 -9.01 21.45
CA VAL A 177 9.97 -9.15 21.85
C VAL A 177 9.90 -10.10 23.05
N ILE A 178 9.47 -9.60 24.20
CA ILE A 178 9.36 -10.41 25.43
C ILE A 178 7.99 -11.10 25.49
N ASP A 179 6.91 -10.33 25.34
CA ASP A 179 5.54 -10.79 25.52
C ASP A 179 4.58 -9.99 24.63
N ILE A 180 3.59 -10.66 24.06
CA ILE A 180 2.49 -10.05 23.29
C ILE A 180 1.21 -10.31 24.06
N LYS A 181 0.61 -9.25 24.58
CA LYS A 181 -0.62 -9.34 25.38
C LYS A 181 -1.87 -9.25 24.50
N PRO A 182 -2.98 -9.90 24.92
CA PRO A 182 -4.24 -9.89 24.17
C PRO A 182 -4.88 -8.49 24.06
N ASN A 183 -4.47 -7.52 24.89
CA ASN A 183 -4.91 -6.14 24.82
C ASN A 183 -4.16 -5.29 23.76
N ASN A 184 -3.58 -5.95 22.75
CA ASN A 184 -2.74 -5.37 21.70
C ASN A 184 -1.53 -4.58 22.26
N THR A 185 -0.97 -5.03 23.37
CA THR A 185 0.24 -4.44 23.96
C THR A 185 1.42 -5.38 23.78
N ILE A 186 2.51 -4.88 23.24
CA ILE A 186 3.76 -5.61 23.07
C ILE A 186 4.78 -5.08 24.07
N ILE A 187 5.48 -5.96 24.77
CA ILE A 187 6.58 -5.59 25.65
C ILE A 187 7.88 -5.86 24.91
N PHE A 188 8.65 -4.80 24.68
CA PHE A 188 9.97 -4.86 24.07
C PHE A 188 11.06 -4.66 25.11
N TYR A 189 12.16 -5.39 24.92
CA TYR A 189 13.42 -5.21 25.63
C TYR A 189 14.49 -4.73 24.65
N ARG A 190 15.35 -3.81 25.09
CA ARG A 190 16.35 -3.20 24.21
C ARG A 190 17.56 -4.11 23.90
N GLY A 191 17.84 -5.11 24.74
CA GLY A 191 19.09 -5.90 24.73
C GLY A 191 20.08 -5.48 25.83
N LYS A 192 20.95 -6.40 26.25
CA LYS A 192 22.03 -6.12 27.22
C LYS A 192 23.05 -5.17 26.60
N ASN A 193 23.35 -5.36 25.32
CA ASN A 193 24.34 -4.59 24.56
C ASN A 193 23.76 -3.38 23.81
N TYR A 194 22.70 -2.76 24.33
CA TYR A 194 22.06 -1.65 23.64
C TYR A 194 22.99 -0.44 23.52
N VAL A 195 23.38 -0.14 22.28
CA VAL A 195 24.04 1.11 21.91
C VAL A 195 23.03 1.98 21.19
N ARG A 196 22.98 3.26 21.57
CA ARG A 196 22.16 4.24 20.88
C ARG A 196 22.59 4.33 19.41
N PRO A 197 21.71 4.06 18.43
CA PRO A 197 22.05 4.25 17.03
C PRO A 197 22.24 5.75 16.74
N ASP A 198 23.20 6.06 15.86
CA ASP A 198 23.44 7.43 15.39
C ASP A 198 22.23 7.96 14.63
N VAL A 199 21.68 7.12 13.75
CA VAL A 199 20.40 7.36 13.08
C VAL A 199 19.26 6.71 13.86
N MET A 200 18.55 7.51 14.65
CA MET A 200 17.45 7.04 15.51
C MET A 200 16.20 6.55 14.78
N SER A 201 15.99 6.98 13.54
CA SER A 201 14.87 6.57 12.70
C SER A 201 15.43 5.86 11.46
N PRO A 202 15.30 4.52 11.35
CA PRO A 202 15.86 3.80 10.22
C PRO A 202 15.32 4.31 8.87
N PRO A 203 16.18 4.42 7.83
CA PRO A 203 15.77 4.87 6.49
C PRO A 203 14.81 3.90 5.81
N ASP A 204 14.82 2.63 6.24
CA ASP A 204 13.92 1.56 5.80
C ASP A 204 12.44 1.76 6.17
N THR A 205 12.08 2.89 6.78
CA THR A 205 10.73 3.17 7.26
C THR A 205 10.03 4.23 6.42
N LEU A 206 8.70 4.13 6.34
CA LEU A 206 7.88 5.18 5.75
C LEU A 206 7.90 6.44 6.63
N SER A 207 7.83 7.60 5.96
CA SER A 207 7.55 8.86 6.65
C SER A 207 6.13 8.87 7.25
N LYS A 208 5.91 9.69 8.28
CA LYS A 208 4.61 9.84 8.98
C LYS A 208 3.43 10.13 8.02
N ALA A 209 3.66 10.93 6.98
CA ALA A 209 2.64 11.28 5.99
C ALA A 209 2.34 10.10 5.05
N LYS A 210 3.39 9.46 4.50
CA LYS A 210 3.27 8.29 3.63
C LYS A 210 2.60 7.10 4.34
N ALA A 211 2.90 6.89 5.62
CA ALA A 211 2.26 5.86 6.43
C ALA A 211 0.74 6.09 6.59
N LEU A 212 0.30 7.35 6.72
CA LEU A 212 -1.11 7.69 6.76
C LEU A 212 -1.80 7.47 5.40
N GLU A 213 -1.12 7.79 4.30
CA GLU A 213 -1.63 7.53 2.95
C GLU A 213 -1.78 6.03 2.68
N LYS A 214 -0.76 5.23 3.02
CA LYS A 214 -0.82 3.76 2.95
C LYS A 214 -2.07 3.22 3.66
N TYR A 215 -2.31 3.66 4.90
CA TYR A 215 -3.51 3.28 5.64
C TYR A 215 -4.82 3.66 4.91
N LYS A 216 -4.91 4.86 4.32
CA LYS A 216 -6.11 5.27 3.55
C LYS A 216 -6.34 4.37 2.34
N TYR A 217 -5.28 3.98 1.64
CA TYR A 217 -5.37 3.06 0.51
C TYR A 217 -5.78 1.66 0.94
N GLU A 218 -5.23 1.13 2.03
CA GLU A 218 -5.63 -0.16 2.61
C GLU A 218 -7.11 -0.16 3.02
N GLN A 219 -7.59 0.90 3.66
CA GLN A 219 -9.00 1.05 4.00
C GLN A 219 -9.89 1.12 2.75
N SER A 220 -9.47 1.85 1.72
CA SER A 220 -10.20 1.87 0.45
C SER A 220 -10.18 0.53 -0.25
N LEU A 221 -9.11 -0.26 -0.12
CA LEU A 221 -8.99 -1.59 -0.70
C LEU A 221 -9.98 -2.53 -0.02
N GLU A 222 -9.96 -2.59 1.31
CA GLU A 222 -10.89 -3.40 2.11
C GLU A 222 -12.36 -3.11 1.78
N HIS A 223 -12.75 -1.84 1.72
CA HIS A 223 -14.12 -1.46 1.33
C HIS A 223 -14.45 -1.83 -0.12
N THR A 224 -13.46 -1.79 -1.03
CA THR A 224 -13.67 -2.19 -2.43
C THR A 224 -13.81 -3.71 -2.55
N SER A 225 -13.03 -4.50 -1.82
CA SER A 225 -13.14 -5.97 -1.80
C SER A 225 -14.49 -6.41 -1.20
N GLN A 226 -14.93 -5.82 -0.07
CA GLN A 226 -16.27 -6.07 0.49
C GLN A 226 -17.39 -5.70 -0.50
N PHE A 227 -17.19 -4.65 -1.30
CA PHE A 227 -18.15 -4.27 -2.33
C PHE A 227 -18.17 -5.26 -3.50
N ILE A 228 -17.01 -5.80 -3.90
CA ILE A 228 -16.92 -6.85 -4.92
C ILE A 228 -17.64 -8.11 -4.46
N GLU A 229 -17.39 -8.56 -3.23
CA GLU A 229 -18.04 -9.73 -2.62
C GLU A 229 -19.58 -9.60 -2.66
N LYS A 230 -20.10 -8.42 -2.27
CA LYS A 230 -21.55 -8.14 -2.36
C LYS A 230 -22.10 -8.25 -3.78
N LEU A 231 -21.36 -7.76 -4.78
CA LEU A 231 -21.78 -7.83 -6.18
C LEU A 231 -21.69 -9.24 -6.75
N GLU A 232 -20.71 -10.03 -6.32
CA GLU A 232 -20.57 -11.44 -6.71
C GLU A 232 -21.73 -12.27 -6.14
N ASN A 233 -22.10 -12.04 -4.89
CA ASN A 233 -23.29 -12.66 -4.29
C ASN A 233 -24.59 -12.25 -4.99
N GLU A 234 -24.78 -10.96 -5.30
CA GLU A 234 -25.95 -10.46 -6.06
C GLU A 234 -26.06 -11.13 -7.45
N LEU A 235 -24.91 -11.31 -8.11
CA LEU A 235 -24.84 -11.97 -9.41
C LEU A 235 -25.18 -13.47 -9.31
N GLU A 236 -24.68 -14.15 -8.29
CA GLU A 236 -24.95 -15.57 -8.04
C GLU A 236 -26.44 -15.80 -7.71
N GLU A 237 -27.03 -14.98 -6.85
CA GLU A 237 -28.46 -15.00 -6.51
C GLU A 237 -29.33 -14.79 -7.75
N TYR A 238 -28.95 -13.85 -8.62
CA TYR A 238 -29.65 -13.63 -9.88
C TYR A 238 -29.61 -14.85 -10.80
N HIS A 239 -28.45 -15.51 -10.93
CA HIS A 239 -28.34 -16.74 -11.72
C HIS A 239 -29.16 -17.89 -11.12
N LYS A 240 -29.18 -18.05 -9.79
CA LYS A 240 -30.03 -19.03 -9.10
C LYS A 240 -31.52 -18.76 -9.37
N HIS A 241 -31.93 -17.50 -9.34
CA HIS A 241 -33.31 -17.10 -9.67
C HIS A 241 -33.67 -17.45 -11.12
N LEU A 242 -32.81 -17.11 -12.09
CA LEU A 242 -33.03 -17.47 -13.49
C LEU A 242 -33.12 -18.98 -13.70
N ALA A 243 -32.28 -19.76 -13.03
CA ALA A 243 -32.30 -21.22 -13.10
C ALA A 243 -33.61 -21.81 -12.55
N ARG A 244 -34.12 -21.29 -11.42
CA ARG A 244 -35.43 -21.69 -10.86
C ARG A 244 -36.57 -21.39 -11.83
N TYR A 245 -36.61 -20.16 -12.33
CA TYR A 245 -37.65 -19.74 -13.28
C TYR A 245 -37.63 -20.57 -14.57
N LYS A 246 -36.45 -20.91 -15.08
CA LYS A 246 -36.31 -21.77 -16.26
C LYS A 246 -36.85 -23.18 -15.98
N LYS A 247 -36.54 -23.75 -14.82
CA LYS A 247 -37.00 -25.08 -14.41
C LYS A 247 -38.52 -25.14 -14.24
N GLU A 248 -39.12 -24.12 -13.63
CA GLU A 248 -40.58 -23.99 -13.49
C GLU A 248 -41.26 -23.92 -14.86
N LYS A 249 -40.69 -23.15 -15.81
CA LYS A 249 -41.20 -23.06 -17.17
C LYS A 249 -41.11 -24.40 -17.93
N GLU A 250 -39.99 -25.11 -17.78
CA GLU A 250 -39.81 -26.44 -18.39
C GLU A 250 -40.77 -27.48 -17.80
N ASN A 251 -41.05 -27.41 -16.50
CA ASN A 251 -42.03 -28.29 -15.85
C ASN A 251 -43.46 -28.00 -16.32
N ALA A 252 -43.85 -26.72 -16.40
CA ALA A 252 -45.17 -26.33 -16.90
C ALA A 252 -45.39 -26.76 -18.36
N GLN A 253 -44.36 -26.69 -19.21
CA GLN A 253 -44.45 -27.16 -20.60
C GLN A 253 -44.68 -28.67 -20.67
N LYS A 254 -43.98 -29.46 -19.84
CA LYS A 254 -44.15 -30.92 -19.77
C LYS A 254 -45.54 -31.34 -19.27
N GLU A 255 -46.13 -30.59 -18.35
CA GLU A 255 -47.49 -30.84 -17.88
C GLU A 255 -48.55 -30.53 -18.94
N VAL A 256 -48.31 -29.54 -19.80
CA VAL A 256 -49.19 -29.26 -20.95
C VAL A 256 -49.05 -30.34 -22.03
N ASP A 257 -47.82 -30.78 -22.32
CA ASP A 257 -47.55 -31.83 -23.32
C ASP A 257 -48.00 -33.24 -22.87
N PHE A 258 -48.19 -33.47 -21.56
CA PHE A 258 -48.70 -34.73 -20.99
C PHE A 258 -50.24 -34.80 -20.95
N ASN A 259 -50.93 -33.66 -21.10
CA ASN A 259 -52.39 -33.55 -21.06
C ASN A 259 -53.04 -33.41 -22.46
N ILE A 260 -52.28 -33.68 -23.53
CA ILE A 260 -52.71 -33.76 -24.94
C ILE A 260 -52.47 -35.18 -25.44
#